data_AF-A0A2P1UHC6-F1
#
_entry.id   AF-A0A2P1UHC6-F1
#
_cell.length_a   1.000
_cell.length_b   1.000
_cell.length_c   1.000
_cell.angle_alpha   90.00
_cell.angle_beta   90.00
_cell.angle_gamma   90.00
#
_symmetry.space_group_name_H-M   'P 1'
#
loop_
_entity.id
_entity.type
_entity.pdbx_description
1 polymer ?
#
loop_
_entity_poly.entity_id
_entity_poly.type
_entity_poly.pdbx_seq_one_letter_code
_entity_poly.pdbx_strand_id
1 'polypeptide(L)'
;MKPHDQFAKNYLEQLLSPLGIVEISKEVSDETRQIDVFFSPNPEPNPDYLGLLGRIVLNTVLIEPYRNPPNRSEIRNCLAKLLTILAELQRQAKRENQSYNEDNAPRLWILSPSAGITVLEGFGAKLDQDWPEGVYFLPALYRTAIIAINQLPVTAETLWLRLLGRGKTQNQAVRELLELPQGNAFRENVLELLISWRVSMEINNILETDDREVFMTLSQTYQEWKEATKQEGRQEGLERGLEQGLERGLERGLERGKLEAKLESIPRLLTLGLSVEQIAQALDLDLEQVRQAIEETP
;
A
#
# COMPACT_ATOMS: atom_id res chain seq x y z
N MET A 1 -22.63 2.51 -13.04
CA MET A 1 -21.32 1.82 -13.22
C MET A 1 -21.35 0.50 -12.46
N LYS A 2 -20.78 -0.58 -12.99
CA LYS A 2 -20.82 -1.89 -12.31
C LYS A 2 -19.85 -1.87 -11.10
N PRO A 3 -20.23 -2.30 -9.89
CA PRO A 3 -19.38 -2.19 -8.69
C PRO A 3 -17.96 -2.79 -8.83
N HIS A 4 -17.81 -3.86 -9.61
CA HIS A 4 -16.52 -4.48 -9.88
C HIS A 4 -15.59 -3.61 -10.75
N ASP A 5 -16.15 -2.87 -11.69
CA ASP A 5 -15.37 -2.00 -12.58
C ASP A 5 -14.66 -0.91 -11.75
N GLN A 6 -15.41 -0.26 -10.85
CA GLN A 6 -14.85 0.74 -9.95
C GLN A 6 -13.83 0.13 -8.97
N PHE A 7 -14.11 -1.06 -8.44
CA PHE A 7 -13.16 -1.75 -7.56
C PHE A 7 -11.82 -2.00 -8.25
N ALA A 8 -11.84 -2.58 -9.47
CA ALA A 8 -10.61 -2.89 -10.19
C ALA A 8 -9.79 -1.63 -10.51
N LYS A 9 -10.47 -0.53 -10.88
CA LYS A 9 -9.84 0.79 -11.13
C LYS A 9 -9.16 1.34 -9.88
N ASN A 10 -9.88 1.44 -8.76
CA ASN A 10 -9.35 1.93 -7.49
C ASN A 10 -8.23 1.05 -6.95
N TYR A 11 -8.37 -0.27 -7.09
CA TYR A 11 -7.37 -1.24 -6.68
C TYR A 11 -6.05 -1.06 -7.47
N LEU A 12 -6.14 -0.96 -8.80
CA LEU A 12 -4.95 -0.72 -9.63
C LEU A 12 -4.36 0.66 -9.38
N GLU A 13 -5.17 1.70 -9.20
CA GLU A 13 -4.69 3.05 -8.84
C GLU A 13 -3.88 3.03 -7.54
N GLN A 14 -4.39 2.37 -6.50
CA GLN A 14 -3.70 2.27 -5.21
C GLN A 14 -2.35 1.56 -5.30
N LEU A 15 -2.27 0.48 -6.09
CA LEU A 15 -1.02 -0.27 -6.26
C LEU A 15 0.00 0.47 -7.15
N LEU A 16 -0.48 1.19 -8.17
CA LEU A 16 0.37 1.77 -9.21
C LEU A 16 0.77 3.23 -8.94
N SER A 17 0.03 3.98 -8.12
CA SER A 17 0.33 5.39 -7.80
C SER A 17 1.77 5.63 -7.28
N PRO A 18 2.40 4.72 -6.50
CA PRO A 18 3.79 4.89 -6.11
C PRO A 18 4.80 4.75 -7.26
N LEU A 19 4.40 4.09 -8.36
CA LEU A 19 5.28 3.76 -9.49
C LEU A 19 5.17 4.77 -10.64
N GLY A 20 4.17 5.64 -10.64
CA GLY A 20 3.93 6.58 -11.74
C GLY A 20 2.55 7.23 -11.70
N ILE A 21 2.20 7.87 -12.81
CA ILE A 21 0.93 8.58 -12.97
C ILE A 21 -0.14 7.59 -13.41
N VAL A 22 -1.23 7.53 -12.66
CA VAL A 22 -2.43 6.75 -12.99
C VAL A 22 -3.55 7.69 -13.40
N GLU A 23 -4.17 7.42 -14.55
CA GLU A 23 -5.40 8.07 -15.01
C GLU A 23 -6.50 7.02 -15.11
N ILE A 24 -7.48 7.05 -14.20
CA ILE A 24 -8.65 6.16 -14.26
C ILE A 24 -9.73 6.72 -15.19
N SER A 25 -10.37 5.85 -15.96
CA SER A 25 -11.46 6.21 -16.90
C SER A 25 -11.06 7.34 -17.87
N LYS A 26 -9.82 7.31 -18.38
CA LYS A 26 -9.27 8.31 -19.29
C LYS A 26 -10.08 8.37 -20.59
N GLU A 27 -10.60 9.54 -20.91
CA GLU A 27 -11.34 9.76 -22.16
C GLU A 27 -10.41 9.66 -23.38
N VAL A 28 -10.93 9.09 -24.46
CA VAL A 28 -10.22 8.98 -25.74
C VAL A 28 -10.82 10.00 -26.71
N SER A 29 -9.99 10.88 -27.26
CA SER A 29 -10.42 12.11 -27.95
C SER A 29 -11.43 11.92 -29.09
N ASP A 30 -11.35 10.80 -29.80
CA ASP A 30 -12.16 10.51 -30.99
C ASP A 30 -13.42 9.66 -30.69
N GLU A 31 -13.66 9.23 -29.44
CA GLU A 31 -14.77 8.32 -29.12
C GLU A 31 -15.39 8.63 -27.74
N THR A 32 -16.68 8.35 -27.53
CA THR A 32 -17.28 8.30 -26.17
C THR A 32 -16.83 7.04 -25.42
N ARG A 33 -15.55 6.70 -25.49
CA ARG A 33 -14.92 5.53 -24.87
C ARG A 33 -13.90 6.00 -23.85
N GLN A 34 -13.78 5.23 -22.78
CA GLN A 34 -12.82 5.48 -21.71
C GLN A 34 -11.89 4.28 -21.61
N ILE A 35 -10.60 4.56 -21.39
CA ILE A 35 -9.61 3.57 -20.98
C ILE A 35 -9.75 3.40 -19.47
N ASP A 36 -9.91 2.16 -19.01
CA ASP A 36 -10.21 1.93 -17.60
C ASP A 36 -9.08 2.39 -16.68
N VAL A 37 -7.84 2.04 -17.02
CA VAL A 37 -6.63 2.54 -16.36
C VAL A 37 -5.56 2.83 -17.42
N PHE A 38 -5.11 4.08 -17.48
CA PHE A 38 -3.93 4.48 -18.24
C PHE A 38 -2.81 4.79 -17.25
N PHE A 39 -1.67 4.12 -17.39
CA PHE A 39 -0.55 4.26 -16.46
C PHE A 39 0.71 4.67 -17.19
N SER A 40 1.42 5.67 -16.64
CA SER A 40 2.73 6.12 -17.12
C SER A 40 3.75 6.01 -15.98
N PRO A 41 4.78 5.14 -16.10
CA PRO A 41 5.76 4.95 -15.04
C PRO A 41 6.64 6.19 -14.84
N ASN A 42 7.16 6.33 -13.62
CA ASN A 42 8.28 7.24 -13.34
C ASN A 42 9.54 6.79 -14.11
N PRO A 43 10.55 7.66 -14.29
CA PRO A 43 11.78 7.31 -15.02
C PRO A 43 12.53 6.09 -14.47
N GLU A 44 12.49 5.88 -13.15
CA GLU A 44 13.12 4.74 -12.46
C GLU A 44 12.12 4.15 -11.46
N PRO A 45 11.12 3.36 -11.92
CA PRO A 45 10.18 2.71 -11.02
C PRO A 45 10.88 1.54 -10.32
N ASN A 46 10.54 1.29 -9.05
CA ASN A 46 10.93 0.05 -8.35
C ASN A 46 9.69 -0.81 -8.12
N PRO A 47 9.30 -1.66 -9.09
CA PRO A 47 8.05 -2.40 -9.04
C PRO A 47 8.18 -3.81 -8.44
N ASP A 48 9.35 -4.16 -7.88
CA ASP A 48 9.70 -5.53 -7.48
C ASP A 48 8.69 -6.17 -6.52
N TYR A 49 8.11 -5.35 -5.63
CA TYR A 49 7.10 -5.80 -4.65
C TYR A 49 5.73 -6.13 -5.27
N LEU A 50 5.49 -5.78 -6.55
CA LEU A 50 4.26 -6.11 -7.29
C LEU A 50 4.40 -7.32 -8.21
N GLY A 51 5.57 -7.96 -8.26
CA GLY A 51 5.82 -9.15 -9.09
C GLY A 51 5.41 -8.96 -10.55
N LEU A 52 4.54 -9.82 -11.06
CA LEU A 52 4.02 -9.79 -12.43
C LEU A 52 3.26 -8.47 -12.73
N LEU A 53 2.49 -7.93 -11.78
CA LEU A 53 1.84 -6.62 -11.98
C LEU A 53 2.90 -5.53 -12.18
N GLY A 54 3.97 -5.59 -11.41
CA GLY A 54 5.12 -4.70 -11.55
C GLY A 54 5.81 -4.82 -12.91
N ARG A 55 6.02 -6.07 -13.36
CA ARG A 55 6.64 -6.37 -14.66
C ARG A 55 5.85 -5.83 -15.85
N ILE A 56 4.51 -5.87 -15.81
CA ILE A 56 3.69 -5.41 -16.94
C ILE A 56 3.61 -3.89 -17.07
N VAL A 57 3.98 -3.14 -16.03
CA VAL A 57 3.90 -1.67 -15.97
C VAL A 57 5.26 -0.96 -16.11
N LEU A 58 6.30 -1.66 -16.57
CA LEU A 58 7.64 -1.06 -16.81
C LEU A 58 7.64 0.04 -17.90
N ASN A 59 6.62 0.09 -18.74
CA ASN A 59 6.41 1.11 -19.75
C ASN A 59 4.98 1.68 -19.61
N THR A 60 4.65 2.72 -20.37
CA THR A 60 3.26 3.21 -20.44
C THR A 60 2.32 2.09 -20.86
N VAL A 61 1.19 1.96 -20.16
CA VAL A 61 0.21 0.90 -20.44
C VAL A 61 -1.23 1.38 -20.38
N LEU A 62 -2.07 0.65 -21.10
CA LEU A 62 -3.52 0.64 -20.93
C LEU A 62 -3.87 -0.68 -20.25
N ILE A 63 -4.65 -0.64 -19.17
CA ILE A 63 -5.12 -1.83 -18.47
C ILE A 63 -6.65 -1.84 -18.50
N GLU A 64 -7.22 -2.94 -18.99
CA GLU A 64 -8.67 -3.15 -19.14
C GLU A 64 -9.07 -4.39 -18.31
N PRO A 65 -9.47 -4.21 -17.04
CA PRO A 65 -9.86 -5.31 -16.16
C PRO A 65 -11.31 -5.73 -16.37
N TYR A 66 -11.52 -7.02 -16.66
CA TYR A 66 -12.84 -7.58 -16.87
C TYR A 66 -13.31 -8.42 -15.68
N ARG A 67 -14.60 -8.32 -15.33
CA ARG A 67 -15.26 -9.24 -14.39
C ARG A 67 -15.59 -10.58 -15.02
N ASN A 68 -15.92 -10.60 -16.32
CA ASN A 68 -16.31 -11.79 -17.07
C ASN A 68 -15.36 -11.94 -18.26
N PRO A 69 -15.09 -13.15 -18.76
CA PRO A 69 -14.27 -13.34 -19.95
C PRO A 69 -14.78 -12.43 -21.09
N PRO A 70 -13.93 -11.54 -21.63
CA PRO A 70 -14.36 -10.62 -22.67
C PRO A 70 -14.63 -11.38 -23.95
N ASN A 71 -15.69 -11.00 -24.64
CA ASN A 71 -16.00 -11.51 -25.96
C ASN A 71 -15.16 -10.82 -27.05
N ARG A 72 -15.27 -11.30 -28.29
CA ARG A 72 -14.48 -10.78 -29.43
C ARG A 72 -14.70 -9.29 -29.69
N SER A 73 -15.92 -8.78 -29.45
CA SER A 73 -16.25 -7.36 -29.62
C SER A 73 -15.56 -6.52 -28.54
N GLU A 74 -15.60 -6.99 -27.29
CA GLU A 74 -14.95 -6.32 -26.15
C GLU A 74 -13.42 -6.22 -26.35
N ILE A 75 -12.77 -7.30 -26.79
CA ILE A 75 -11.32 -7.27 -27.12
C ILE A 75 -11.02 -6.30 -28.27
N ARG A 76 -11.83 -6.29 -29.33
CA ARG A 76 -11.68 -5.34 -30.45
C ARG A 76 -11.87 -3.89 -30.00
N ASN A 77 -12.78 -3.63 -29.07
CA ASN A 77 -12.96 -2.31 -28.50
C ASN A 77 -11.72 -1.87 -27.72
N CYS A 78 -11.09 -2.76 -26.95
CA CYS A 78 -9.83 -2.46 -26.27
C CYS A 78 -8.71 -2.14 -27.29
N LEU A 79 -8.60 -2.93 -28.35
CA LEU A 79 -7.64 -2.68 -29.44
C LEU A 79 -7.88 -1.33 -30.11
N ALA A 80 -9.15 -0.96 -30.36
CA ALA A 80 -9.48 0.34 -30.93
C ALA A 80 -9.00 1.50 -30.03
N LYS A 81 -9.19 1.41 -28.71
CA LYS A 81 -8.67 2.41 -27.75
C LYS A 81 -7.15 2.55 -27.87
N LEU A 82 -6.41 1.44 -27.90
CA LEU A 82 -4.95 1.47 -28.06
C LEU A 82 -4.54 2.13 -29.37
N LEU A 83 -5.16 1.75 -30.49
CA LEU A 83 -4.83 2.31 -31.80
C LEU A 83 -5.08 3.83 -31.86
N THR A 84 -6.13 4.32 -31.22
CA THR A 84 -6.39 5.76 -31.13
C THR A 84 -5.29 6.48 -30.34
N ILE A 85 -4.87 5.94 -29.18
CA ILE A 85 -3.75 6.50 -28.40
C ILE A 85 -2.45 6.51 -29.21
N LEU A 86 -2.14 5.41 -29.92
CA LEU A 86 -0.93 5.35 -30.75
C LEU A 86 -0.95 6.43 -31.85
N ALA A 87 -2.10 6.62 -32.50
CA ALA A 87 -2.27 7.67 -33.50
C ALA A 87 -2.14 9.08 -32.90
N GLU A 88 -2.66 9.31 -31.69
CA GLU A 88 -2.50 10.57 -30.96
C GLU A 88 -1.05 10.89 -30.65
N LEU A 89 -0.31 9.93 -30.08
CA LEU A 89 1.11 10.09 -29.75
C LEU A 89 1.95 10.34 -31.00
N GLN A 90 1.66 9.65 -32.10
CA GLN A 90 2.33 9.89 -33.38
C GLN A 90 2.05 11.31 -33.92
N ARG A 91 0.80 11.79 -33.82
CA ARG A 91 0.43 13.16 -34.19
C ARG A 91 1.10 14.20 -33.29
N GLN A 92 1.26 13.92 -32.01
CA GLN A 92 1.93 14.80 -31.05
C GLN A 92 3.43 14.91 -31.36
N ALA A 93 4.13 13.77 -31.49
CA ALA A 93 5.56 13.75 -31.84
C ALA A 93 5.85 14.54 -33.13
N LYS A 94 4.98 14.40 -34.15
CA LYS A 94 5.09 15.18 -35.39
C LYS A 94 4.92 16.68 -35.18
N ARG A 95 4.00 17.12 -34.30
CA ARG A 95 3.78 18.54 -33.98
C ARG A 95 4.95 19.14 -33.21
N GLU A 96 5.57 18.34 -32.34
CA GLU A 96 6.72 18.74 -31.51
C GLU A 96 8.07 18.55 -32.22
N ASN A 97 8.06 18.09 -33.48
CA ASN A 97 9.24 17.79 -34.28
C ASN A 97 10.21 16.81 -33.59
N GLN A 98 9.66 15.85 -32.85
CA GLN A 98 10.38 14.78 -32.17
C GLN A 98 10.22 13.45 -32.91
N SER A 99 11.21 12.55 -32.76
CA SER A 99 11.11 11.19 -33.28
C SER A 99 10.14 10.36 -32.43
N TYR A 100 9.18 9.71 -33.08
CA TYR A 100 8.30 8.74 -32.42
C TYR A 100 9.02 7.41 -32.26
N ASN A 101 9.39 7.04 -31.03
CA ASN A 101 10.00 5.75 -30.74
C ASN A 101 8.92 4.70 -30.49
N GLU A 102 8.76 3.75 -31.42
CA GLU A 102 7.82 2.64 -31.28
C GLU A 102 8.15 1.71 -30.11
N ASP A 103 9.40 1.62 -29.67
CA ASP A 103 9.78 0.77 -28.54
C ASP A 103 9.12 1.26 -27.24
N ASN A 104 9.00 2.58 -27.08
CA ASN A 104 8.38 3.25 -25.94
C ASN A 104 6.85 3.38 -26.08
N ALA A 105 6.27 2.88 -27.17
CA ALA A 105 4.82 3.00 -27.39
C ALA A 105 4.03 2.20 -26.33
N PRO A 106 2.84 2.67 -25.93
CA PRO A 106 2.04 1.98 -24.93
C PRO A 106 1.71 0.53 -25.30
N ARG A 107 1.52 -0.31 -24.28
CA ARG A 107 1.01 -1.68 -24.42
C ARG A 107 -0.36 -1.82 -23.75
N LEU A 108 -1.26 -2.53 -24.40
CA LEU A 108 -2.56 -2.89 -23.82
C LEU A 108 -2.48 -4.23 -23.08
N TRP A 109 -2.97 -4.24 -21.84
CA TRP A 109 -3.12 -5.43 -21.01
C TRP A 109 -4.61 -5.65 -20.69
N ILE A 110 -5.17 -6.74 -21.22
CA ILE A 110 -6.54 -7.15 -20.92
C ILE A 110 -6.49 -8.15 -19.77
N LEU A 111 -6.98 -7.76 -18.59
CA LEU A 111 -7.02 -8.66 -17.44
C LEU A 111 -8.36 -9.38 -17.43
N SER A 112 -8.33 -10.70 -17.61
CA SER A 112 -9.53 -11.52 -17.76
C SER A 112 -9.58 -12.60 -16.69
N PRO A 113 -10.73 -12.90 -16.08
CA PRO A 113 -10.83 -13.97 -15.10
C PRO A 113 -10.52 -15.34 -15.72
N SER A 114 -10.76 -15.50 -17.02
CA SER A 114 -10.34 -16.65 -17.82
C SER A 114 -10.36 -16.33 -19.31
N ALA A 115 -9.52 -17.00 -20.09
CA ALA A 115 -9.50 -16.85 -21.55
C ALA A 115 -9.80 -18.19 -22.23
N GLY A 116 -10.84 -18.21 -23.07
CA GLY A 116 -11.20 -19.40 -23.84
C GLY A 116 -10.27 -19.60 -25.05
N ILE A 117 -9.91 -20.86 -25.33
CA ILE A 117 -8.96 -21.19 -26.41
C ILE A 117 -9.39 -20.63 -27.77
N THR A 118 -10.68 -20.72 -28.12
CA THR A 118 -11.20 -20.19 -29.39
C THR A 118 -11.04 -18.68 -29.51
N VAL A 119 -11.08 -17.94 -28.40
CA VAL A 119 -10.86 -16.48 -28.40
C VAL A 119 -9.36 -16.21 -28.57
N LEU A 120 -8.51 -16.89 -27.81
CA LEU A 120 -7.06 -16.76 -27.91
C LEU A 120 -6.55 -17.06 -29.32
N GLU A 121 -6.92 -18.21 -29.89
CA GLU A 121 -6.57 -18.62 -31.26
C GLU A 121 -7.11 -17.63 -32.30
N GLY A 122 -8.34 -17.15 -32.12
CA GLY A 122 -8.97 -16.19 -33.04
C GLY A 122 -8.25 -14.84 -33.13
N PHE A 123 -7.52 -14.44 -32.09
CA PHE A 123 -6.65 -13.25 -32.09
C PHE A 123 -5.17 -13.60 -32.31
N GLY A 124 -4.84 -14.87 -32.52
CA GLY A 124 -3.46 -15.34 -32.65
C GLY A 124 -2.64 -15.17 -31.37
N ALA A 125 -3.29 -15.14 -30.20
CA ALA A 125 -2.65 -14.93 -28.92
C ALA A 125 -1.89 -16.20 -28.49
N LYS A 126 -0.60 -16.05 -28.16
CA LYS A 126 0.30 -17.17 -27.84
C LYS A 126 1.03 -16.94 -26.52
N LEU A 127 1.38 -18.04 -25.85
CA LEU A 127 2.31 -18.00 -24.72
C LEU A 127 3.71 -17.60 -25.21
N ASP A 128 4.42 -16.93 -24.32
CA ASP A 128 5.83 -16.58 -24.48
C ASP A 128 6.63 -17.34 -23.40
N GLN A 129 7.82 -17.84 -23.74
CA GLN A 129 8.63 -18.66 -22.83
C GLN A 129 9.18 -17.87 -21.64
N ASP A 130 9.32 -16.54 -21.79
CA ASP A 130 9.83 -15.67 -20.73
C ASP A 130 8.74 -15.26 -19.74
N TRP A 131 7.49 -15.70 -19.96
CA TRP A 131 6.32 -15.30 -19.17
C TRP A 131 5.63 -16.52 -18.54
N PRO A 132 5.03 -16.34 -17.35
CA PRO A 132 4.30 -17.42 -16.71
C PRO A 132 3.07 -17.83 -17.52
N GLU A 133 2.59 -19.05 -17.24
CA GLU A 133 1.30 -19.51 -17.76
C GLU A 133 0.18 -18.51 -17.47
N GLY A 134 -0.76 -18.39 -18.40
CA GLY A 134 -1.85 -17.43 -18.33
C GLY A 134 -1.57 -16.08 -18.99
N VAL A 135 -0.33 -15.81 -19.44
CA VAL A 135 0.02 -14.57 -20.17
C VAL A 135 0.13 -14.84 -21.66
N TYR A 136 -0.82 -14.31 -22.44
CA TYR A 136 -0.90 -14.53 -23.89
C TYR A 136 -0.67 -13.23 -24.66
N PHE A 137 0.30 -13.23 -25.56
CA PHE A 137 0.62 -12.10 -26.43
C PHE A 137 -0.05 -12.24 -27.79
N LEU A 138 -0.75 -11.19 -28.23
CA LEU A 138 -1.18 -11.05 -29.61
C LEU A 138 0.05 -10.84 -30.52
N PRO A 139 -0.09 -10.99 -31.86
CA PRO A 139 0.98 -10.67 -32.80
C PRO A 139 1.60 -9.29 -32.53
N ALA A 140 2.93 -9.20 -32.60
CA ALA A 140 3.73 -8.12 -32.00
C ALA A 140 3.25 -6.69 -32.32
N LEU A 141 2.81 -6.44 -33.54
CA LEU A 141 2.35 -5.11 -33.99
C LEU A 141 1.06 -4.64 -33.31
N TYR A 142 0.28 -5.53 -32.70
CA TYR A 142 -0.89 -5.15 -31.91
C TYR A 142 -0.54 -4.61 -30.53
N ARG A 143 0.71 -4.77 -30.05
CA ARG A 143 1.16 -4.36 -28.69
C ARG A 143 0.13 -4.66 -27.60
N THR A 144 -0.42 -5.87 -27.63
CA THR A 144 -1.52 -6.28 -26.74
C THR A 144 -1.23 -7.64 -26.14
N ALA A 145 -1.57 -7.81 -24.86
CA ALA A 145 -1.56 -9.09 -24.18
C ALA A 145 -2.85 -9.30 -23.39
N ILE A 146 -3.24 -10.57 -23.26
CA ILE A 146 -4.39 -11.03 -22.47
C ILE A 146 -3.83 -11.85 -21.31
N ILE A 147 -4.20 -11.48 -20.08
CA ILE A 147 -3.88 -12.26 -18.88
C ILE A 147 -5.11 -13.05 -18.46
N ALA A 148 -5.05 -14.37 -18.56
CA ALA A 148 -6.04 -15.30 -18.03
C ALA A 148 -5.73 -15.59 -16.56
N ILE A 149 -6.37 -14.83 -15.66
CA ILE A 149 -6.04 -14.80 -14.23
C ILE A 149 -6.16 -16.19 -13.58
N ASN A 150 -7.14 -17.00 -13.97
CA ASN A 150 -7.34 -18.35 -13.42
C ASN A 150 -6.25 -19.36 -13.81
N GLN A 151 -5.37 -19.02 -14.76
CA GLN A 151 -4.25 -19.86 -15.20
C GLN A 151 -2.91 -19.39 -14.62
N LEU A 152 -2.89 -18.25 -13.92
CA LEU A 152 -1.68 -17.76 -13.30
C LEU A 152 -1.21 -18.71 -12.19
N PRO A 153 0.10 -19.04 -12.12
CA PRO A 153 0.64 -19.91 -11.09
C PRO A 153 0.43 -19.30 -9.70
N VAL A 154 0.12 -20.11 -8.69
CA VAL A 154 -0.08 -19.65 -7.31
C VAL A 154 1.28 -19.37 -6.66
N THR A 155 1.72 -18.12 -6.78
CA THR A 155 2.99 -17.62 -6.22
C THR A 155 2.80 -16.17 -5.77
N ALA A 156 3.74 -15.67 -4.96
CA ALA A 156 3.77 -14.25 -4.57
C ALA A 156 3.83 -13.32 -5.80
N GLU A 157 4.53 -13.73 -6.85
CA GLU A 157 4.69 -12.98 -8.10
C GLU A 157 3.36 -12.65 -8.79
N THR A 158 2.35 -13.49 -8.67
CA THR A 158 1.07 -13.33 -9.37
C THR A 158 -0.07 -12.89 -8.45
N LEU A 159 0.20 -12.75 -7.15
CA LEU A 159 -0.79 -12.51 -6.10
C LEU A 159 -1.71 -11.32 -6.44
N TRP A 160 -1.11 -10.18 -6.78
CA TRP A 160 -1.84 -8.94 -7.04
C TRP A 160 -2.79 -9.03 -8.23
N LEU A 161 -2.47 -9.83 -9.25
CA LEU A 161 -3.37 -10.08 -10.39
C LEU A 161 -4.45 -11.11 -10.05
N ARG A 162 -4.13 -12.13 -9.24
CA ARG A 162 -5.11 -13.15 -8.80
C ARG A 162 -6.19 -12.59 -7.88
N LEU A 163 -5.91 -11.51 -7.14
CA LEU A 163 -6.91 -10.76 -6.38
C LEU A 163 -8.00 -10.13 -7.26
N LEU A 164 -7.73 -9.87 -8.54
CA LEU A 164 -8.72 -9.44 -9.55
C LEU A 164 -9.48 -10.62 -10.19
N GLY A 165 -9.17 -11.86 -9.79
CA GLY A 165 -9.81 -13.07 -10.28
C GLY A 165 -11.22 -13.28 -9.70
N ARG A 166 -11.72 -14.52 -9.79
CA ARG A 166 -13.04 -14.90 -9.26
C ARG A 166 -13.03 -16.27 -8.59
N GLY A 167 -14.03 -16.51 -7.74
CA GLY A 167 -14.25 -17.78 -7.06
C GLY A 167 -12.98 -18.28 -6.38
N LYS A 168 -12.61 -19.54 -6.62
CA LYS A 168 -11.44 -20.19 -5.99
C LYS A 168 -10.14 -19.41 -6.16
N THR A 169 -9.89 -18.82 -7.33
CA THR A 169 -8.64 -18.08 -7.60
C THR A 169 -8.53 -16.84 -6.72
N GLN A 170 -9.61 -16.06 -6.62
CA GLN A 170 -9.63 -14.86 -5.76
C GLN A 170 -9.61 -15.26 -4.29
N ASN A 171 -10.39 -16.26 -3.90
CA ASN A 171 -10.47 -16.70 -2.50
C ASN A 171 -9.12 -17.25 -2.00
N GLN A 172 -8.35 -17.91 -2.86
CA GLN A 172 -6.98 -18.32 -2.56
C GLN A 172 -6.03 -17.11 -2.42
N ALA A 173 -6.07 -16.18 -3.36
CA ALA A 173 -5.26 -14.96 -3.30
C ALA A 173 -5.57 -14.10 -2.06
N VAL A 174 -6.83 -14.04 -1.62
CA VAL A 174 -7.24 -13.36 -0.40
C VAL A 174 -6.62 -14.01 0.85
N ARG A 175 -6.54 -15.34 0.89
CA ARG A 175 -5.86 -16.05 2.01
C ARG A 175 -4.37 -15.74 2.03
N GLU A 176 -3.71 -15.76 0.88
CA GLU A 176 -2.29 -15.38 0.77
C GLU A 176 -2.05 -13.93 1.19
N LEU A 177 -2.96 -13.01 0.83
CA LEU A 177 -2.91 -11.60 1.27
C LEU A 177 -3.01 -11.47 2.80
N LEU A 178 -3.84 -12.30 3.45
CA LEU A 178 -3.95 -12.36 4.90
C LEU A 178 -2.70 -12.94 5.57
N GLU A 179 -1.89 -13.72 4.87
CA GLU A 179 -0.66 -14.32 5.40
C GLU A 179 0.59 -13.45 5.18
N LEU A 180 0.48 -12.36 4.41
CA LEU A 180 1.60 -11.43 4.21
C LEU A 180 2.12 -10.87 5.55
N PRO A 181 3.44 -10.61 5.69
CA PRO A 181 4.01 -10.05 6.91
C PRO A 181 3.37 -8.72 7.33
N GLN A 182 3.42 -8.42 8.63
CA GLN A 182 3.09 -7.10 9.15
C GLN A 182 4.05 -6.05 8.57
N GLY A 183 3.54 -4.87 8.21
CA GLY A 183 4.32 -3.79 7.59
C GLY A 183 4.38 -3.80 6.06
N ASN A 184 3.69 -4.72 5.37
CA ASN A 184 3.52 -4.60 3.92
C ASN A 184 2.66 -3.36 3.60
N ALA A 185 3.24 -2.41 2.86
CA ALA A 185 2.64 -1.09 2.61
C ALA A 185 1.27 -1.12 1.90
N PHE A 186 0.94 -2.19 1.20
CA PHE A 186 -0.30 -2.30 0.43
C PHE A 186 -1.35 -3.19 1.08
N ARG A 187 -0.94 -4.06 2.02
CA ARG A 187 -1.83 -5.08 2.62
C ARG A 187 -3.07 -4.45 3.23
N GLU A 188 -2.91 -3.41 4.06
CA GLU A 188 -4.03 -2.74 4.74
C GLU A 188 -4.99 -2.08 3.75
N ASN A 189 -4.46 -1.23 2.87
CA ASN A 189 -5.26 -0.48 1.89
C ASN A 189 -6.00 -1.44 0.94
N VAL A 190 -5.35 -2.51 0.50
CA VAL A 190 -5.96 -3.52 -0.39
C VAL A 190 -7.05 -4.31 0.34
N LEU A 191 -6.81 -4.71 1.60
CA LEU A 191 -7.83 -5.39 2.40
C LEU A 191 -9.06 -4.50 2.61
N GLU A 192 -8.86 -3.21 2.87
CA GLU A 192 -9.96 -2.25 3.01
C GLU A 192 -10.78 -2.11 1.72
N LEU A 193 -10.12 -1.99 0.56
CA LEU A 193 -10.79 -1.94 -0.74
C LEU A 193 -11.58 -3.23 -1.03
N LEU A 194 -10.98 -4.39 -0.75
CA LEU A 194 -11.61 -5.69 -0.96
C LEU A 194 -12.86 -5.87 -0.10
N ILE A 195 -12.78 -5.50 1.18
CA ILE A 195 -13.90 -5.59 2.12
C ILE A 195 -15.01 -4.63 1.69
N SER A 196 -14.68 -3.36 1.41
CA SER A 196 -15.65 -2.35 0.96
C SER A 196 -16.40 -2.77 -0.32
N TRP A 197 -15.66 -3.33 -1.28
CA TRP A 197 -16.24 -3.88 -2.50
C TRP A 197 -17.17 -5.06 -2.23
N ARG A 198 -16.75 -6.02 -1.40
CA ARG A 198 -17.56 -7.21 -1.06
C ARG A 198 -18.83 -6.84 -0.29
N VAL A 199 -18.78 -5.90 0.66
CA VAL A 199 -19.97 -5.33 1.33
C VAL A 199 -20.94 -4.75 0.30
N SER A 200 -20.41 -3.96 -0.64
CA SER A 200 -21.22 -3.36 -1.71
C SER A 200 -21.86 -4.43 -2.60
N MET A 201 -21.20 -5.56 -2.85
CA MET A 201 -21.78 -6.68 -3.61
C MET A 201 -22.85 -7.44 -2.85
N GLU A 202 -22.70 -7.60 -1.53
CA GLU A 202 -23.67 -8.29 -0.67
C GLU A 202 -24.98 -7.52 -0.57
N ILE A 203 -24.92 -6.20 -0.39
CA ILE A 203 -26.09 -5.30 -0.42
C ILE A 203 -26.87 -5.45 -1.72
N ASN A 204 -26.16 -5.68 -2.83
CA ASN A 204 -26.76 -5.87 -4.14
C ASN A 204 -27.16 -7.34 -4.45
N ASN A 205 -27.01 -8.27 -3.49
CA ASN A 205 -27.28 -9.71 -3.64
C ASN A 205 -26.53 -10.39 -4.81
N ILE A 206 -25.31 -9.93 -5.14
CA ILE A 206 -24.56 -10.40 -6.32
C ILE A 206 -23.58 -11.55 -5.97
N LEU A 207 -23.34 -11.81 -4.67
CA LEU A 207 -22.37 -12.83 -4.23
C LEU A 207 -22.95 -14.25 -4.33
N GLU A 208 -22.15 -15.18 -4.86
CA GLU A 208 -22.40 -16.62 -4.79
C GLU A 208 -22.22 -17.13 -3.35
N THR A 209 -22.80 -18.28 -3.01
CA THR A 209 -22.80 -18.82 -1.64
C THR A 209 -21.40 -19.07 -1.10
N ASP A 210 -20.50 -19.62 -1.91
CA ASP A 210 -19.13 -19.95 -1.52
C ASP A 210 -18.28 -18.69 -1.29
N ASP A 211 -18.63 -17.59 -1.97
CA ASP A 211 -17.97 -16.29 -1.82
C ASP A 211 -18.40 -15.58 -0.52
N ARG A 212 -19.60 -15.89 0.01
CA ARG A 212 -20.10 -15.29 1.26
C ARG A 212 -19.36 -15.81 2.48
N GLU A 213 -19.13 -17.12 2.58
CA GLU A 213 -18.43 -17.71 3.73
C GLU A 213 -17.00 -17.15 3.87
N VAL A 214 -16.25 -17.16 2.76
CA VAL A 214 -14.89 -16.60 2.72
C VAL A 214 -14.89 -15.11 3.08
N PHE A 215 -15.89 -14.36 2.63
CA PHE A 215 -16.02 -12.94 2.95
C PHE A 215 -16.34 -12.68 4.43
N MET A 216 -17.21 -13.49 5.04
CA MET A 216 -17.54 -13.36 6.46
C MET A 216 -16.30 -13.64 7.33
N THR A 217 -15.56 -14.71 7.03
CA THR A 217 -14.29 -15.01 7.70
C THR A 217 -13.29 -13.88 7.49
N LEU A 218 -13.11 -13.40 6.25
CA LEU A 218 -12.20 -12.29 5.94
C LEU A 218 -12.53 -11.04 6.75
N SER A 219 -13.81 -10.66 6.81
CA SER A 219 -14.26 -9.46 7.51
C SER A 219 -14.01 -9.59 9.01
N GLN A 220 -14.32 -10.74 9.61
CA GLN A 220 -14.06 -11.00 11.02
C GLN A 220 -12.55 -10.98 11.33
N THR A 221 -11.75 -11.75 10.59
CA THR A 221 -10.30 -11.82 10.79
C THR A 221 -9.64 -10.45 10.62
N TYR A 222 -10.09 -9.64 9.66
CA TYR A 222 -9.57 -8.28 9.50
C TYR A 222 -9.94 -7.35 10.65
N GLN A 223 -11.17 -7.42 11.18
CA GLN A 223 -11.58 -6.62 12.35
C GLN A 223 -10.79 -7.01 13.60
N GLU A 224 -10.68 -8.31 13.88
CA GLU A 224 -9.89 -8.83 15.01
C GLU A 224 -8.44 -8.38 14.90
N TRP A 225 -7.85 -8.47 13.70
CA TRP A 225 -6.49 -8.02 13.43
C TRP A 225 -6.32 -6.50 13.64
N LYS A 226 -7.26 -5.69 13.13
CA LYS A 226 -7.23 -4.23 13.29
C LYS A 226 -7.33 -3.82 14.76
N GLU A 227 -8.15 -4.52 15.52
CA GLU A 227 -8.35 -4.26 16.94
C GLU A 227 -7.14 -4.70 17.78
N ALA A 228 -6.55 -5.86 17.48
CA ALA A 228 -5.30 -6.32 18.10
C ALA A 228 -4.16 -5.33 17.86
N THR A 229 -3.94 -4.90 16.61
CA THR A 229 -2.90 -3.93 16.24
C THR A 229 -3.09 -2.59 16.99
N LYS A 230 -4.33 -2.13 17.14
CA LYS A 230 -4.66 -0.93 17.91
C LYS A 230 -4.37 -1.10 19.42
N GLN A 231 -4.60 -2.29 19.96
CA GLN A 231 -4.30 -2.60 21.36
C GLN A 231 -2.79 -2.67 21.61
N GLU A 232 -2.03 -3.34 20.73
CA GLU A 232 -0.56 -3.40 20.81
C GLU A 232 0.05 -2.00 20.77
N GLY A 233 -0.33 -1.15 19.80
CA GLY A 233 0.16 0.23 19.72
C GLY A 233 -0.20 1.07 20.95
N ARG A 234 -1.35 0.82 21.58
CA ARG A 234 -1.73 1.47 22.85
C ARG A 234 -0.87 0.98 24.00
N GLN A 235 -0.57 -0.31 24.07
CA GLN A 235 0.24 -0.91 25.12
C GLN A 235 1.69 -0.44 25.02
N GLU A 236 2.30 -0.47 23.83
CA GLU A 236 3.65 0.06 23.61
C GLU A 236 3.73 1.55 23.96
N GLY A 237 2.72 2.34 23.58
CA GLY A 237 2.65 3.75 23.93
C GLY A 237 2.54 3.99 25.45
N LEU A 238 1.79 3.15 26.15
CA LEU A 238 1.65 3.21 27.61
C LEU A 238 2.94 2.80 28.31
N GLU A 239 3.57 1.71 27.89
CA GLU A 239 4.84 1.22 28.46
C GLU A 239 5.95 2.25 28.29
N ARG A 240 6.14 2.79 27.08
CA ARG A 240 7.10 3.87 26.82
C ARG A 240 6.79 5.12 27.66
N GLY A 241 5.52 5.48 27.78
CA GLY A 241 5.09 6.63 28.59
C GLY A 241 5.36 6.43 30.08
N LEU A 242 5.12 5.23 30.60
CA LEU A 242 5.35 4.86 31.99
C LEU A 242 6.84 4.82 32.32
N GLU A 243 7.65 4.21 31.45
CA GLU A 243 9.10 4.13 31.62
C GLU A 243 9.74 5.52 31.63
N GLN A 244 9.41 6.35 30.64
CA GLN A 244 9.87 7.75 30.59
C GLN A 244 9.38 8.57 31.79
N GLY A 245 8.14 8.33 32.24
CA GLY A 245 7.57 9.00 33.40
C GLY A 245 8.27 8.61 34.70
N LEU A 246 8.55 7.32 34.88
CA LEU A 246 9.22 6.77 36.05
C LEU A 246 10.67 7.22 36.13
N GLU A 247 11.40 7.17 35.02
CA GLU A 247 12.80 7.62 34.94
C GLU A 247 12.92 9.10 35.32
N ARG A 248 12.12 9.97 34.69
CA ARG A 248 12.07 11.40 35.01
C ARG A 248 11.63 11.68 36.44
N GLY A 249 10.69 10.88 36.96
CA GLY A 249 10.20 11.01 38.33
C GLY A 249 11.26 10.62 39.36
N LEU A 250 11.97 9.52 39.11
CA LEU A 250 13.04 9.03 39.98
C LEU A 250 14.23 10.00 39.99
N GLU A 251 14.66 10.47 38.82
CA GLU A 251 15.75 11.43 38.69
C GLU A 251 15.46 12.71 39.49
N ARG A 252 14.29 13.33 39.27
CA ARG A 252 13.85 14.51 40.02
C ARG A 252 13.74 14.26 41.53
N GLY A 253 13.20 13.11 41.92
CA GLY A 253 13.06 12.74 43.32
C GLY A 253 14.41 12.57 44.01
N LEU A 254 15.38 11.98 43.33
CA LEU A 254 16.72 11.70 43.84
C LEU A 254 17.57 12.99 43.92
N GLU A 255 17.45 13.87 42.94
CA GLU A 255 18.03 15.23 43.01
C GLU A 255 17.46 16.03 44.17
N ARG A 256 16.13 16.04 44.32
CA ARG A 256 15.47 16.76 45.41
C ARG A 256 15.86 16.21 46.78
N GLY A 257 15.87 14.90 46.96
CA GLY A 257 16.28 14.27 48.22
C GLY A 257 17.75 14.52 48.57
N LYS A 258 18.64 14.55 47.58
CA LYS A 258 20.05 14.95 47.78
C LYS A 258 20.15 16.40 48.25
N LEU A 259 19.38 17.31 47.63
CA LEU A 259 19.36 18.71 48.01
C LEU A 259 18.81 18.89 49.43
N GLU A 260 17.67 18.29 49.75
CA GLU A 260 17.06 18.33 51.10
C GLU A 260 18.04 17.80 52.16
N ALA A 261 18.70 16.66 51.92
CA ALA A 261 19.69 16.11 52.85
C ALA A 261 20.92 17.03 53.03
N LYS A 262 21.38 17.70 51.97
CA LYS A 262 22.44 18.73 52.08
C LYS A 262 21.96 19.87 52.96
N LEU A 263 20.76 20.41 52.73
CA LEU A 263 20.21 21.52 53.50
C LEU A 263 20.00 21.16 54.98
N GLU A 264 19.47 19.98 55.29
CA GLU A 264 19.28 19.49 56.67
C GLU A 264 20.59 19.31 57.45
N SER A 265 21.73 19.14 56.76
CA SER A 265 23.04 19.01 57.41
C SER A 265 23.65 20.33 57.88
N ILE A 266 23.17 21.46 57.33
CA ILE A 266 23.71 22.81 57.57
C ILE A 266 23.72 23.18 59.07
N PRO A 267 22.63 23.03 59.86
CA PRO A 267 22.62 23.41 61.28
C PRO A 267 23.68 22.66 62.11
N ARG A 268 23.93 21.39 61.77
CA ARG A 268 24.92 20.56 62.44
C ARG A 268 26.35 21.02 62.12
N LEU A 269 26.61 21.38 60.87
CA LEU A 269 27.92 21.89 60.44
C LEU A 269 28.21 23.28 61.05
N LEU A 270 27.20 24.13 61.22
CA LEU A 270 27.34 25.40 61.94
C LEU A 270 27.68 25.17 63.41
N THR A 271 27.02 24.22 64.08
CA THR A 271 27.33 23.85 65.47
C THR A 271 28.78 23.36 65.64
N LEU A 272 29.35 22.75 64.60
CA LEU A 272 30.75 22.32 64.56
C LEU A 272 31.75 23.45 64.27
N GLY A 273 31.27 24.68 64.05
CA GLY A 273 32.11 25.88 63.90
C GLY A 273 32.54 26.18 62.46
N LEU A 274 31.92 25.59 61.43
CA LEU A 274 32.20 25.92 60.04
C LEU A 274 31.53 27.26 59.64
N SER A 275 32.22 28.06 58.82
CA SER A 275 31.66 29.28 58.21
C SER A 275 30.70 28.96 57.06
N VAL A 276 29.84 29.92 56.71
CA VAL A 276 28.86 29.81 55.60
C VAL A 276 29.57 29.47 54.28
N GLU A 277 30.72 30.10 54.02
CA GLU A 277 31.53 29.85 52.83
C GLU A 277 32.09 28.42 52.80
N GLN A 278 32.55 27.92 53.95
CA GLN A 278 33.05 26.55 54.08
C GLN A 278 31.93 25.51 53.92
N ILE A 279 30.72 25.80 54.41
CA ILE A 279 29.56 24.91 54.28
C ILE A 279 29.06 24.85 52.83
N ALA A 280 28.93 26.01 52.17
CA ALA A 280 28.56 26.11 50.76
C ALA A 280 29.55 25.31 49.89
N GLN A 281 30.85 25.46 50.14
CA GLN A 281 31.88 24.71 49.42
C GLN A 281 31.85 23.20 49.74
N ALA A 282 31.64 22.81 51.00
CA ALA A 282 31.65 21.40 51.41
C ALA A 282 30.42 20.62 50.92
N LEU A 283 29.27 21.28 50.83
CA LEU A 283 28.01 20.68 50.37
C LEU A 283 27.75 20.90 48.88
N ASP A 284 28.62 21.65 48.19
CA ASP A 284 28.42 22.05 46.79
C ASP A 284 27.03 22.68 46.61
N LEU A 285 26.81 23.76 47.37
CA LEU A 285 25.61 24.61 47.37
C LEU A 285 26.05 26.04 47.11
N ASP A 286 25.13 26.87 46.61
CA ASP A 286 25.39 28.31 46.52
C ASP A 286 25.25 28.99 47.91
N LEU A 287 25.87 30.16 48.07
CA LEU A 287 25.86 30.89 49.35
C LEU A 287 24.46 31.33 49.76
N GLU A 288 23.56 31.59 48.80
CA GLU A 288 22.20 32.04 49.08
C GLU A 288 21.32 30.89 49.59
N GLN A 289 21.45 29.69 49.03
CA GLN A 289 20.83 28.45 49.49
C GLN A 289 21.23 28.13 50.93
N VAL A 290 22.51 28.32 51.27
CA VAL A 290 22.98 28.10 52.64
C VAL A 290 22.43 29.17 53.59
N ARG A 291 22.42 30.45 53.20
CA ARG A 291 21.86 31.55 54.02
C ARG A 291 20.36 31.37 54.24
N GLN A 292 19.62 31.01 53.20
CA GLN A 292 18.17 30.82 53.26
C GLN A 292 17.81 29.64 54.16
N ALA A 293 18.55 28.52 54.08
CA ALA A 293 18.35 27.39 54.99
C ALA A 293 18.60 27.76 56.46
N ILE A 294 19.53 28.69 56.73
CA ILE A 294 19.80 29.20 58.09
C ILE A 294 18.63 30.07 58.58
N GLU A 295 18.07 30.93 57.72
CA GLU A 295 16.92 31.79 58.06
C GLU A 295 15.62 31.00 58.28
N GLU A 296 15.45 29.87 57.60
CA GLU A 296 14.29 28.98 57.74
C GLU A 296 14.38 28.00 58.94
N THR A 297 15.53 27.95 59.61
CA THR A 297 15.70 27.12 60.82
C THR A 297 15.20 27.90 62.05
N PRO A 298 14.18 27.42 62.80
CA PRO A 298 13.61 28.14 63.94
C PRO A 298 14.52 28.23 65.17
#